data_AF-R7JEW8-F1
#
_entry.id   AF-R7JEW8-F1
#
_cell.length_a   1.000
_cell.length_b   1.000
_cell.length_c   1.000
_cell.angle_alpha   90.00
_cell.angle_beta   90.00
_cell.angle_gamma   90.00
#
_symmetry.space_group_name_H-M   'P 1'
#
loop_
_entity.id
_entity.type
_entity.pdbx_description
1 polymer ?
#
loop_
_entity_poly.entity_id
_entity_poly.type
_entity_poly.pdbx_seq_one_letter_code
_entity_poly.pdbx_strand_id
1 'polypeptide(L)' 'MIDLNSKYYNLYNDKLFYYLLTGKSYGKIAEKYYSYDINKLIYRIRKLKKELSLSNRRQLAYFAVENKLVDIEKVKLYF' A
#
# COMPACT_ATOMS: atom_id res chain seq x y z
N MET A 1 -18.66 -9.54 2.07
CA MET A 1 -18.03 -10.25 3.22
C MET A 1 -16.53 -10.31 2.95
N ILE A 2 -15.70 -9.89 3.90
CA ILE A 2 -14.25 -10.09 3.84
C ILE A 2 -14.04 -11.57 4.19
N ASP A 3 -13.41 -12.31 3.29
CA ASP A 3 -13.06 -13.70 3.56
C ASP A 3 -11.94 -13.71 4.61
N LEU A 4 -12.27 -14.13 5.83
CA LEU A 4 -11.34 -14.26 6.96
C LEU A 4 -10.26 -15.33 6.69
N ASN A 5 -10.44 -16.17 5.66
CA ASN A 5 -9.46 -17.16 5.20
C ASN A 5 -8.64 -16.65 3.98
N SER A 6 -8.83 -15.40 3.57
CA SER A 6 -8.02 -14.79 2.52
C SER A 6 -6.55 -14.77 2.92
N LYS A 7 -5.69 -15.28 2.03
CA LYS A 7 -4.21 -15.24 2.11
C LYS A 7 -3.65 -13.86 2.46
N TYR A 8 -4.43 -12.80 2.26
CA TYR A 8 -4.04 -11.41 2.44
C TYR A 8 -4.86 -10.66 3.51
N TYR A 9 -5.55 -11.37 4.41
CA TYR A 9 -6.35 -10.76 5.47
C TYR A 9 -5.57 -9.71 6.29
N ASN A 10 -4.32 -10.01 6.64
CA ASN A 10 -3.44 -9.10 7.39
C ASN A 10 -3.06 -7.82 6.63
N LEU A 11 -3.30 -7.78 5.32
CA LEU A 11 -3.04 -6.65 4.45
C LEU A 11 -4.31 -5.83 4.17
N TYR A 12 -5.47 -6.31 4.61
CA TYR A 12 -6.74 -5.61 4.42
C TYR A 12 -6.71 -4.24 5.11
N ASN A 13 -7.07 -3.19 4.37
CA ASN A 13 -7.04 -1.80 4.81
C ASN A 13 -5.67 -1.30 5.29
N ASP A 14 -4.57 -1.90 4.82
CA ASP A 14 -3.25 -1.35 5.09
C ASP A 14 -3.12 0.06 4.48
N LYS A 15 -2.90 1.06 5.35
CA LYS A 15 -2.72 2.47 4.98
C LYS A 15 -1.67 2.70 3.88
N LEU A 16 -0.65 1.84 3.80
CA LEU A 16 0.37 1.95 2.75
C LEU A 16 -0.26 1.89 1.35
N PHE A 17 -1.22 1.01 1.10
CA PHE A 17 -1.85 0.90 -0.22
C PHE A 17 -2.61 2.16 -0.59
N TYR A 18 -3.33 2.74 0.37
CA TYR A 18 -3.98 4.03 0.18
C TYR A 18 -2.97 5.11 -0.20
N TYR A 19 -1.84 5.20 0.51
CA TYR A 19 -0.79 6.17 0.19
C TYR A 19 -0.22 5.96 -1.21
N LEU A 20 0.01 4.71 -1.63
CA LEU A 20 0.52 4.39 -2.96
C LEU A 20 -0.44 4.83 -4.07
N LEU A 21 -1.75 4.66 -3.86
CA LEU A 21 -2.81 5.00 -4.80
C LEU A 21 -3.02 6.51 -4.98
N THR A 22 -2.55 7.35 -4.05
CA THR A 22 -2.56 8.82 -4.23
C THR A 22 -1.64 9.31 -5.36
N GLY A 23 -0.76 8.45 -5.90
CA GLY A 23 0.22 8.83 -6.93
C GLY A 23 1.41 9.66 -6.42
N LYS A 24 1.42 10.06 -5.13
CA LYS A 24 2.50 10.85 -4.52
C LYS A 24 3.86 10.14 -4.59
N SER A 25 4.95 10.90 -4.65
CA SER A 25 6.30 10.33 -4.55
C SER A 25 6.53 9.72 -3.16
N TYR A 26 7.51 8.82 -3.03
CA TYR A 26 7.87 8.26 -1.72
C TYR A 26 8.33 9.33 -0.73
N GLY A 27 9.00 10.39 -1.20
CA GLY A 27 9.33 11.54 -0.36
C GLY A 27 8.10 12.20 0.24
N LYS A 28 7.08 12.52 -0.58
CA LYS A 28 5.82 13.13 -0.10
C LYS A 28 5.03 12.21 0.84
N ILE A 29 5.04 10.90 0.57
CA ILE A 29 4.40 9.91 1.45
C ILE A 29 5.14 9.84 2.79
N ALA A 30 6.48 9.82 2.75
CA ALA A 30 7.29 9.71 3.96
C ALA A 30 7.17 10.95 4.85
N GLU A 31 7.20 12.13 4.24
CA GLU A 31 6.92 13.41 4.89
C GLU A 31 5.56 13.39 5.61
N LYS A 32 4.47 13.04 4.91
CA LYS A 32 3.12 13.11 5.47
C LYS A 32 2.80 11.99 6.47
N TYR A 33 3.36 10.80 6.30
CA TYR A 33 2.88 9.58 7.00
C TYR A 33 3.97 8.75 7.69
N TYR A 34 5.25 9.07 7.53
CA TYR A 34 6.38 8.32 8.11
C TYR A 34 7.38 9.24 8.83
N SER A 35 6.98 10.44 9.27
CA SER A 35 7.88 11.36 9.98
C SER A 35 9.19 11.62 9.23
N TYR A 36 9.11 11.81 7.90
CA TYR A 36 10.25 11.98 6.99
C TYR A 36 11.17 10.75 6.83
N ASP A 37 10.88 9.62 7.47
CA ASP A 37 11.66 8.39 7.34
C ASP A 37 11.33 7.63 6.04
N ILE A 38 11.98 8.05 4.95
CA ILE A 38 11.84 7.44 3.63
C ILE A 38 12.37 6.00 3.60
N ASN A 39 13.39 5.68 4.41
CA ASN A 39 14.01 4.36 4.43
C ASN A 39 13.06 3.32 5.00
N LYS A 40 12.32 3.65 6.06
CA LYS A 40 11.27 2.81 6.62
C LYS A 40 10.14 2.54 5.63
N LEU A 41 9.71 3.56 4.88
CA LEU A 41 8.73 3.39 3.80
C LEU A 41 9.25 2.45 2.71
N ILE A 42 10.46 2.71 2.20
CA ILE A 42 11.08 1.91 1.13
C ILE A 42 11.28 0.46 1.58
N TYR A 43 11.76 0.24 2.81
CA TYR A 43 11.94 -1.09 3.38
C TYR A 43 10.62 -1.86 3.40
N ARG A 44 9.54 -1.24 3.90
CA ARG A 44 8.20 -1.86 3.93
C ARG A 44 7.70 -2.21 2.53
N ILE A 45 7.85 -1.29 1.56
CA ILE A 45 7.46 -1.54 0.15
C ILE A 45 8.29 -2.69 -0.44
N ARG A 46 9.60 -2.72 -0.20
CA ARG A 46 10.48 -3.80 -0.69
C ARG A 46 10.09 -5.15 -0.11
N LYS A 47 9.79 -5.21 1.18
CA LYS A 47 9.35 -6.43 1.86
C LYS A 47 8.05 -6.96 1.24
N LEU A 48 7.02 -6.12 1.11
CA LEU A 48 5.76 -6.51 0.49
C LEU A 48 5.92 -6.94 -0.97
N LYS A 49 6.70 -6.20 -1.76
CA LYS A 49 7.01 -6.58 -3.14
C LYS A 49 7.66 -7.96 -3.23
N LYS A 50 8.59 -8.27 -2.31
CA LYS A 50 9.26 -9.58 -2.27
C LYS A 50 8.28 -10.69 -1.89
N GLU A 51 7.48 -10.49 -0.85
CA GLU A 51 6.48 -11.46 -0.36
C GLU A 51 5.39 -11.76 -1.39
N LEU A 52 5.03 -10.77 -2.20
CA LEU A 52 3.98 -10.85 -3.22
C LEU A 52 4.53 -11.11 -4.64
N SER A 53 5.85 -11.31 -4.79
CA SER A 53 6.51 -11.51 -6.08
C SER A 53 6.24 -10.39 -7.11
N LEU A 54 6.23 -9.13 -6.67
CA LEU A 54 5.94 -7.95 -7.50
C LEU A 54 7.22 -7.17 -7.83
N SER A 55 7.40 -6.82 -9.10
CA SER A 55 8.59 -6.17 -9.62
C SER A 55 8.63 -4.66 -9.37
N ASN A 56 7.47 -3.98 -9.34
CA ASN A 56 7.44 -2.52 -9.24
C ASN A 56 6.28 -1.96 -8.38
N ARG A 57 6.30 -0.64 -8.16
CA ARG A 57 5.30 0.08 -7.36
C ARG A 57 3.89 -0.02 -7.95
N ARG A 58 3.76 0.06 -9.28
CA ARG A 58 2.46 0.02 -9.96
C ARG A 58 1.80 -1.34 -9.78
N GLN A 59 2.57 -2.43 -9.91
CA GLN A 59 2.09 -3.78 -9.62
C GLN A 59 1.63 -3.92 -8.17
N LEU A 60 2.34 -3.36 -7.19
CA LEU A 60 1.91 -3.37 -5.79
C LEU A 60 0.60 -2.62 -5.57
N ALA A 61 0.43 -1.46 -6.20
CA ALA A 61 -0.81 -0.69 -6.12
C ALA A 61 -1.99 -1.41 -6.80
N TYR A 62 -1.75 -1.96 -8.00
CA TYR A 62 -2.75 -2.74 -8.75
C TYR A 62 -3.16 -3.99 -7.97
N PHE A 63 -2.20 -4.74 -7.42
CA PHE A 63 -2.45 -5.92 -6.60
C PHE A 63 -3.40 -5.61 -5.43
N ALA A 64 -3.22 -4.46 -4.77
CA ALA A 64 -4.08 -4.06 -3.65
C ALA A 64 -5.53 -3.80 -4.08
N VAL A 65 -5.74 -3.22 -5.27
CA VAL A 65 -7.07 -2.96 -5.83
C VAL A 65 -7.74 -4.26 -6.24
N GLU A 66 -7.06 -5.09 -7.04
CA GLU A 66 -7.60 -6.37 -7.55
C GLU A 66 -8.01 -7.32 -6.42
N ASN A 67 -7.22 -7.36 -5.34
CA ASN A 67 -7.49 -8.22 -4.19
C ASN A 67 -8.40 -7.56 -3.15
N LYS A 68 -9.03 -6.42 -3.47
CA LYS A 68 -9.96 -5.69 -2.58
C LYS A 68 -9.35 -5.38 -1.20
N LEU A 69 -8.04 -5.12 -1.16
CA LEU A 69 -7.31 -4.77 0.06
C LEU A 69 -7.50 -3.30 0.45
N VAL A 70 -8.09 -2.51 -0.45
CA VAL A 70 -8.41 -1.09 -0.26
C VAL A 70 -9.87 -0.84 -0.58
N ASP A 71 -10.43 0.11 0.13
CA ASP A 71 -11.70 0.75 -0.19
C ASP A 71 -11.41 1.98 -1.07
N ILE A 72 -11.71 1.89 -2.37
CA ILE A 72 -11.38 2.93 -3.35
C ILE A 72 -12.00 4.28 -2.94
N GLU A 73 -13.18 4.28 -2.32
CA GLU A 73 -13.85 5.51 -1.90
C GLU A 73 -13.08 6.23 -0.78
N LYS A 74 -12.30 5.51 0.02
CA LYS A 74 -11.49 6.08 1.10
C LYS A 74 -10.17 6.64 0.62
N VAL A 75 -9.73 6.35 -0.62
CA VAL A 75 -8.47 6.90 -1.17
C VAL A 75 -8.47 8.44 -1.15
N LYS A 76 -9.64 9.07 -1.34
CA LYS A 76 -9.82 10.53 -1.26
C LYS A 76 -9.39 11.15 0.07
N LEU A 77 -9.43 10.39 1.16
CA LEU A 77 -9.02 10.84 2.50
C LEU A 77 -7.49 11.00 2.63
N TYR A 78 -6.73 10.47 1.68
CA TYR A 78 -5.27 10.43 1.72
C TYR A 78 -4.59 11.36 0.70
N PHE A 79 -5.36 12.05 -0.16
CA PHE A 79 -4.89 13.18 -0.95
C PHE A 79 -4.40 14.33 -0.05
#